data_AF-A0A432PKC4-F1
#
_entry.id   AF-A0A432PKC4-F1
#
_cell.length_a   1.000
_cell.length_b   1.000
_cell.length_c   1.000
_cell.angle_alpha   90.00
_cell.angle_beta   90.00
_cell.angle_gamma   90.00
#
_symmetry.space_group_name_H-M   'P 1'
#
loop_
_entity.id
_entity.type
_entity.pdbx_description
1 polymer ?
#
loop_
_entity_poly.entity_id
_entity_poly.type
_entity_poly.pdbx_seq_one_letter_code
_entity_poly.pdbx_strand_id
1 'polypeptide(L)'
;MDDEKNSVADMALHDVTIEEVEAFIDELPNEYRFLAIFVYATAAPPEAAVSLEVEAVTRLFAKLGNARAMQRLSNVPSHPDWELLLPVYIAGRRADLLKRKNIPPRDEPPQVYLDRAARPFTLEKVNGAFLRLSRKLNLPIPFSLETIARVVATQSMLRLMAMPEHQPDFSLHYWSVCGRFEYERERHV
;
A
#
# COMPACT_ATOMS: atom_id res chain seq x y z
N MET A 1 29.87 -18.08 38.49
CA MET A 1 28.47 -17.62 38.51
C MET A 1 28.44 -16.32 37.75
N ASP A 2 27.93 -16.46 36.52
CA ASP A 2 27.04 -15.53 35.84
C ASP A 2 27.66 -14.25 35.26
N ASP A 3 28.54 -14.47 34.29
CA ASP A 3 28.51 -13.74 33.03
C ASP A 3 27.13 -13.96 32.38
N GLU A 4 26.32 -12.91 32.25
CA GLU A 4 25.20 -12.72 31.30
C GLU A 4 24.16 -11.76 31.88
N LYS A 5 24.42 -10.45 31.83
CA LYS A 5 23.36 -9.44 31.93
C LYS A 5 23.89 -8.06 31.54
N ASN A 6 24.09 -7.83 30.24
CA ASN A 6 23.83 -6.51 29.62
C ASN A 6 24.05 -6.42 28.11
N SER A 7 24.07 -7.51 27.34
CA SER A 7 24.16 -7.41 25.87
C SER A 7 22.83 -7.06 25.17
N VAL A 8 21.76 -6.71 25.90
CA VAL A 8 20.44 -6.40 25.31
C VAL A 8 20.25 -4.90 25.05
N ALA A 9 21.30 -4.09 25.19
CA ALA A 9 21.23 -2.63 25.03
C ALA A 9 21.65 -2.12 23.65
N ASP A 10 21.84 -2.99 22.65
CA ASP A 10 22.39 -2.56 21.35
C ASP A 10 21.76 -3.25 20.12
N MET A 11 20.47 -3.58 20.19
CA MET A 11 19.67 -3.60 18.96
C MET A 11 19.26 -2.16 18.69
N ALA A 12 20.20 -1.38 18.14
CA ALA A 12 19.92 -0.11 17.52
C ALA A 12 18.59 -0.19 16.76
N LEU A 13 17.69 0.78 16.99
CA LEU A 13 16.58 1.04 16.08
C LEU A 13 17.18 1.22 14.69
N HIS A 14 17.24 0.15 13.91
CA HIS A 14 17.55 0.28 12.51
C HIS A 14 16.29 0.87 11.89
N ASP A 15 16.28 2.20 11.78
CA ASP A 15 15.24 2.90 11.06
C ASP A 15 15.30 2.44 9.61
N VAL A 16 14.31 1.62 9.23
CA VAL A 16 14.15 1.14 7.86
C VAL A 16 14.02 2.34 6.93
N THR A 17 14.94 2.44 5.98
CA THR A 17 15.00 3.51 4.98
C THR A 17 14.08 3.23 3.80
N ILE A 18 13.86 4.23 2.94
CA ILE A 18 13.04 4.05 1.74
C ILE A 18 13.76 3.24 0.67
N GLU A 19 15.06 3.40 0.58
CA GLU A 19 15.92 2.65 -0.32
C GLU A 19 15.86 1.14 0.02
N GLU A 20 15.82 0.79 1.31
CA GLU A 20 15.61 -0.60 1.74
C GLU A 20 14.20 -1.11 1.41
N VAL A 21 13.16 -0.27 1.54
CA VAL A 21 11.79 -0.60 1.14
C VAL A 21 11.70 -0.86 -0.35
N GLU A 22 12.29 -0.01 -1.19
CA GLU A 22 12.31 -0.16 -2.64
C GLU A 22 13.02 -1.47 -3.04
N ALA A 23 14.22 -1.71 -2.49
CA ALA A 23 14.96 -2.95 -2.72
C ALA A 23 14.18 -4.21 -2.30
N PHE A 24 13.45 -4.14 -1.18
CA PHE A 24 12.60 -5.25 -0.75
C PHE A 24 11.43 -5.50 -1.71
N ILE A 25 10.79 -4.44 -2.21
CA ILE A 25 9.69 -4.55 -3.18
C ILE A 25 10.17 -5.20 -4.49
N ASP A 26 11.38 -4.87 -4.94
CA ASP A 26 11.98 -5.44 -6.14
C ASP A 26 12.27 -6.95 -6.03
N GLU A 27 12.50 -7.45 -4.82
CA GLU A 27 12.70 -8.87 -4.54
C GLU A 27 11.38 -9.64 -4.36
N LEU A 28 10.24 -8.96 -4.22
CA LEU A 28 8.95 -9.63 -4.03
C LEU A 28 8.53 -10.42 -5.27
N PRO A 29 7.93 -11.61 -5.11
CA PRO A 29 7.25 -12.28 -6.20
C PRO A 29 6.21 -11.37 -6.85
N ASN A 30 6.12 -11.43 -8.18
CA ASN A 30 5.27 -10.51 -8.96
C ASN A 30 3.78 -10.47 -8.52
N GLU A 31 3.26 -11.50 -7.84
CA GLU A 31 1.89 -11.49 -7.31
C GLU A 31 1.70 -10.49 -6.16
N TYR A 32 2.70 -10.32 -5.29
CA TYR A 32 2.64 -9.43 -4.12
C TYR A 32 3.19 -8.04 -4.44
N ARG A 33 4.05 -7.94 -5.46
CA ARG A 33 4.76 -6.72 -5.82
C ARG A 33 3.81 -5.55 -6.11
N PHE A 34 2.72 -5.76 -6.84
CA PHE A 34 1.78 -4.68 -7.17
C PHE A 34 1.02 -4.15 -5.95
N LEU A 35 0.63 -5.03 -5.02
CA LEU A 35 0.05 -4.62 -3.75
C LEU A 35 1.06 -3.81 -2.94
N ALA A 36 2.32 -4.25 -2.89
CA ALA A 36 3.38 -3.54 -2.20
C ALA A 36 3.68 -2.17 -2.83
N ILE A 37 3.75 -2.08 -4.16
CA ILE A 37 3.90 -0.82 -4.90
C ILE A 37 2.71 0.11 -4.64
N PHE A 38 1.49 -0.42 -4.59
CA PHE A 38 0.32 0.41 -4.26
C PHE A 38 0.43 0.98 -2.84
N VAL A 39 0.75 0.16 -1.85
CA VAL A 39 0.96 0.62 -0.47
C VAL A 39 2.14 1.60 -0.40
N TYR A 40 3.21 1.36 -1.15
CA TYR A 40 4.34 2.28 -1.26
C TYR A 40 3.94 3.62 -1.87
N ALA A 41 3.15 3.64 -2.94
CA ALA A 41 2.75 4.87 -3.61
C ALA A 41 1.67 5.66 -2.86
N THR A 42 0.90 5.00 -1.99
CA THR A 42 -0.29 5.59 -1.35
C THR A 42 -0.22 5.68 0.16
N ALA A 43 0.74 5.00 0.79
CA ALA A 43 0.74 4.70 2.22
C ALA A 43 -0.64 4.25 2.74
N ALA A 44 -1.38 3.49 1.94
CA ALA A 44 -2.67 2.94 2.33
C ALA A 44 -2.51 1.95 3.50
N PRO A 45 -3.44 1.95 4.48
CA PRO A 45 -3.47 0.92 5.51
C PRO A 45 -3.54 -0.48 4.88
N PRO A 46 -2.81 -1.48 5.39
CA PRO A 46 -2.76 -2.82 4.80
C PRO A 46 -4.13 -3.48 4.64
N GLU A 47 -5.01 -3.32 5.63
CA GLU A 47 -6.39 -3.82 5.61
C GLU A 47 -7.17 -3.23 4.43
N ALA A 48 -7.07 -1.91 4.24
CA ALA A 48 -7.73 -1.19 3.16
C ALA A 48 -7.15 -1.58 1.79
N ALA A 49 -5.83 -1.75 1.71
CA ALA A 49 -5.16 -2.13 0.47
C ALA A 49 -5.55 -3.56 0.01
N VAL A 50 -5.61 -4.52 0.93
CA VAL A 50 -5.99 -5.91 0.64
C VAL A 50 -7.49 -6.06 0.35
N SER A 51 -8.33 -5.25 0.99
CA SER A 51 -9.79 -5.27 0.79
C SER A 51 -10.29 -4.41 -0.38
N LEU A 52 -9.40 -3.69 -1.07
CA LEU A 52 -9.77 -2.77 -2.14
C LEU A 52 -10.57 -3.48 -3.25
N GLU A 53 -11.75 -2.96 -3.57
CA GLU A 53 -12.68 -3.57 -4.54
C GLU A 53 -12.62 -2.89 -5.91
N VAL A 54 -12.73 -3.70 -6.97
CA VAL A 54 -12.72 -3.22 -8.36
C VAL A 54 -13.88 -2.26 -8.63
N GLU A 55 -15.08 -2.55 -8.12
CA GLU A 55 -16.25 -1.71 -8.35
C GLU A 55 -16.10 -0.33 -7.66
N ALA A 56 -15.57 -0.30 -6.43
CA ALA A 56 -15.30 0.93 -5.70
C ALA A 56 -14.27 1.80 -6.43
N VAL A 57 -13.16 1.20 -6.87
CA VAL A 57 -12.13 1.88 -7.67
C VAL A 57 -12.73 2.39 -8.98
N THR A 58 -13.42 1.55 -9.74
CA THR A 58 -14.00 1.94 -11.04
C THR A 58 -14.97 3.11 -10.91
N ARG A 59 -15.84 3.09 -9.89
CA ARG A 59 -16.77 4.20 -9.60
C ARG A 59 -16.04 5.49 -9.22
N LEU A 60 -15.00 5.39 -8.41
CA LEU A 60 -14.20 6.56 -8.01
C LEU A 60 -13.51 7.20 -9.21
N PHE A 61 -12.92 6.38 -10.08
CA PHE A 61 -12.24 6.82 -11.29
C PHE A 61 -13.22 7.43 -12.30
N ALA A 62 -14.40 6.84 -12.48
CA ALA A 62 -15.45 7.41 -13.33
C ALA A 62 -15.93 8.78 -12.83
N LYS A 63 -15.96 8.99 -11.51
CA LYS A 63 -16.41 10.26 -10.90
C LYS A 63 -15.36 11.36 -10.95
N LEU A 64 -14.09 11.03 -10.72
CA LEU A 64 -13.04 12.02 -10.46
C LEU A 64 -11.96 12.09 -11.55
N GLY A 65 -11.90 11.10 -12.44
CA GLY A 65 -10.72 10.85 -13.27
C GLY A 65 -9.57 10.23 -12.47
N ASN A 66 -8.59 9.66 -13.18
CA ASN A 66 -7.53 8.85 -12.57
C ASN A 66 -6.70 9.62 -11.52
N ALA A 67 -6.23 10.82 -11.88
CA ALA A 67 -5.37 11.64 -11.02
C ALA A 67 -6.04 11.98 -9.67
N ARG A 68 -7.25 12.55 -9.71
CA ARG A 68 -7.99 12.94 -8.50
C ARG A 68 -8.49 11.73 -7.70
N ALA A 69 -8.81 10.63 -8.37
CA ALA A 69 -9.15 9.38 -7.70
C ALA A 69 -7.96 8.82 -6.91
N MET A 70 -6.76 8.83 -7.50
CA MET A 70 -5.56 8.39 -6.80
C MET A 70 -5.14 9.33 -5.68
N GLN A 71 -5.25 10.65 -5.87
CA GLN A 71 -5.11 11.63 -4.78
C GLN A 71 -6.00 11.29 -3.58
N ARG A 72 -7.26 10.94 -3.84
CA ARG A 72 -8.23 10.54 -2.80
C ARG A 72 -7.89 9.24 -2.09
N LEU A 73 -7.18 8.33 -2.76
CA LEU A 73 -6.74 7.05 -2.19
C LEU A 73 -5.36 7.14 -1.55
N SER A 74 -4.69 8.28 -1.64
CA SER A 74 -3.31 8.43 -1.21
C SER A 74 -3.21 9.26 0.06
N ASN A 75 -2.46 8.75 1.03
CA ASN A 75 -1.96 9.50 2.17
C ASN A 75 -0.65 10.23 1.83
N VAL A 76 -0.22 10.16 0.56
CA VAL A 76 1.05 10.68 0.06
C VAL A 76 0.83 11.51 -1.21
N PRO A 77 1.27 12.77 -1.27
CA PRO A 77 0.90 13.66 -2.37
C PRO A 77 1.65 13.45 -3.71
N SER A 78 2.74 12.66 -3.78
CA SER A 78 3.76 12.87 -4.83
C SER A 78 4.47 11.63 -5.41
N HIS A 79 3.82 10.47 -5.54
CA HIS A 79 4.42 9.34 -6.27
C HIS A 79 4.19 9.47 -7.80
N PRO A 80 5.24 9.47 -8.65
CA PRO A 80 5.12 9.79 -10.08
C PRO A 80 4.22 8.84 -10.87
N ASP A 81 4.21 7.55 -10.52
CA ASP A 81 3.45 6.54 -11.28
C ASP A 81 2.04 6.24 -10.75
N TRP A 82 1.58 6.97 -9.73
CA TRP A 82 0.36 6.62 -9.00
C TRP A 82 -0.91 6.55 -9.87
N GLU A 83 -1.07 7.43 -10.86
CA GLU A 83 -2.31 7.58 -11.65
C GLU A 83 -2.64 6.33 -12.47
N LEU A 84 -1.63 5.52 -12.77
CA LEU A 84 -1.75 4.35 -13.62
C LEU A 84 -1.69 3.03 -12.86
N LEU A 85 -1.30 3.03 -11.58
CA LEU A 85 -1.11 1.79 -10.81
C LEU A 85 -2.36 0.91 -10.79
N LEU A 86 -3.51 1.45 -10.37
CA LEU A 86 -4.75 0.68 -10.29
C LEU A 86 -5.36 0.40 -11.68
N PRO A 87 -5.50 1.37 -12.60
CA PRO A 87 -6.05 1.09 -13.93
C PRO A 87 -5.27 0.03 -14.69
N VAL A 88 -3.94 0.12 -14.72
CA VAL A 88 -3.09 -0.82 -15.47
C VAL A 88 -3.12 -2.20 -14.82
N TYR A 89 -3.11 -2.27 -13.48
CA TYR A 89 -3.21 -3.55 -12.79
C TYR A 89 -4.55 -4.24 -13.03
N ILE A 90 -5.66 -3.51 -12.90
CA ILE A 90 -7.02 -4.07 -13.07
C ILE A 90 -7.24 -4.51 -14.53
N ALA A 91 -7.00 -3.61 -15.50
CA ALA A 91 -7.30 -3.86 -16.90
C ALA A 91 -6.29 -4.80 -17.59
N GLY A 92 -5.04 -4.84 -17.12
CA GLY A 92 -4.02 -5.74 -17.63
C GLY A 92 -3.92 -7.00 -16.79
N ARG A 93 -3.19 -6.90 -15.67
CA ARG A 93 -2.72 -8.07 -14.93
C ARG A 93 -3.84 -8.91 -14.30
N ARG A 94 -4.82 -8.27 -13.66
CA ARG A 94 -5.97 -8.95 -13.04
C ARG A 94 -6.84 -9.60 -14.12
N ALA A 95 -7.22 -8.85 -15.16
CA ALA A 95 -8.00 -9.36 -16.27
C ALA A 95 -7.34 -10.58 -16.95
N ASP A 96 -6.04 -10.50 -17.22
CA ASP A 96 -5.27 -11.61 -17.80
C ASP A 96 -5.17 -12.83 -16.86
N LEU A 97 -5.07 -12.62 -15.55
CA LEU A 97 -5.09 -13.70 -14.58
C LEU A 97 -6.45 -14.43 -14.60
N LEU A 98 -7.55 -13.69 -14.52
CA LEU A 98 -8.90 -14.26 -14.51
C LEU A 98 -9.21 -15.01 -15.80
N LYS A 99 -8.83 -14.43 -16.95
CA LYS A 99 -8.92 -15.08 -18.25
C LYS A 99 -8.14 -16.39 -18.28
N ARG A 100 -6.88 -16.41 -17.82
CA ARG A 100 -6.06 -17.63 -17.75
C ARG A 100 -6.63 -18.68 -16.80
N LYS A 101 -7.42 -18.28 -15.80
CA LYS A 101 -8.10 -19.19 -14.86
C LYS A 101 -9.50 -19.59 -15.31
N ASN A 102 -9.95 -19.13 -16.49
CA ASN A 102 -11.30 -19.37 -17.00
C ASN A 102 -12.40 -18.96 -16.00
N ILE A 103 -12.17 -17.88 -15.26
CA ILE A 103 -13.18 -17.34 -14.34
C ILE A 103 -14.14 -16.46 -15.15
N PRO A 104 -15.44 -16.79 -15.21
CA PRO A 104 -16.41 -15.97 -15.92
C PRO A 104 -16.71 -14.67 -15.13
N PRO A 105 -17.16 -13.60 -15.80
CA PRO A 105 -17.42 -12.31 -15.16
C PRO A 105 -18.34 -12.33 -13.93
N ARG A 106 -19.27 -13.30 -13.87
CA ARG A 106 -20.22 -13.45 -12.73
C ARG A 106 -19.57 -14.02 -11.47
N ASP A 107 -18.43 -14.70 -11.62
CA ASP A 107 -17.73 -15.39 -10.53
C ASP A 107 -16.41 -14.70 -10.19
N GLU A 108 -16.15 -13.51 -10.76
CA GLU A 108 -14.94 -12.75 -10.48
C GLU A 108 -14.91 -12.30 -9.00
N PRO A 109 -13.79 -12.54 -8.28
CA PRO A 109 -13.65 -12.02 -6.94
C PRO A 109 -13.65 -10.48 -6.96
N PRO A 110 -14.37 -9.81 -6.05
CA PRO A 110 -14.54 -8.35 -6.11
C PRO A 110 -13.24 -7.59 -5.80
N GLN A 111 -12.29 -8.21 -5.10
CA GLN A 111 -11.02 -7.59 -4.73
C GLN A 111 -10.13 -7.33 -5.95
N VAL A 112 -9.39 -6.22 -5.87
CA VAL A 112 -8.39 -5.83 -6.85
C VAL A 112 -7.25 -6.85 -6.87
N TYR A 113 -6.61 -7.10 -5.71
CA TYR A 113 -5.41 -7.92 -5.64
C TYR A 113 -5.72 -9.38 -5.38
N LEU A 114 -5.23 -10.24 -6.28
CA LEU A 114 -5.47 -11.68 -6.25
C LEU A 114 -4.15 -12.46 -6.21
N ASP A 115 -4.18 -13.63 -5.62
CA ASP A 115 -3.08 -14.59 -5.67
C ASP A 115 -2.99 -15.32 -7.03
N ARG A 116 -1.98 -16.18 -7.20
CA ARG A 116 -1.80 -16.98 -8.44
C ARG A 116 -2.95 -17.93 -8.76
N ALA A 117 -3.81 -18.23 -7.80
CA ALA A 117 -5.01 -19.06 -7.96
C ALA A 117 -6.27 -18.21 -8.20
N ALA A 118 -6.11 -16.90 -8.41
CA ALA A 118 -7.19 -15.92 -8.55
C ALA A 118 -8.12 -15.86 -7.33
N ARG A 119 -7.56 -16.06 -6.13
CA ARG A 119 -8.27 -15.86 -4.86
C ARG A 119 -7.87 -14.50 -4.28
N PRO A 120 -8.79 -13.80 -3.59
CA PRO A 120 -8.45 -12.58 -2.87
C PRO A 120 -7.27 -12.79 -1.92
N PHE A 121 -6.39 -11.80 -1.82
CA PHE A 121 -5.37 -11.85 -0.78
C PHE A 121 -5.99 -11.75 0.61
N THR A 122 -5.29 -12.32 1.58
CA THR A 122 -5.51 -12.09 3.01
C THR A 122 -4.24 -11.51 3.60
N LEU A 123 -4.36 -10.70 4.65
CA LEU A 123 -3.20 -10.14 5.34
C LEU A 123 -2.26 -11.24 5.86
N GLU A 124 -2.82 -12.32 6.42
CA GLU A 124 -2.03 -13.47 6.87
C GLU A 124 -1.14 -14.04 5.75
N LYS A 125 -1.71 -14.21 4.55
CA LYS A 125 -0.98 -14.75 3.40
C LYS A 125 0.11 -13.80 2.93
N VAL A 126 -0.19 -12.51 2.87
CA VAL A 126 0.77 -11.48 2.45
C VAL A 126 1.90 -11.36 3.47
N ASN A 127 1.58 -11.23 4.74
CA ASN A 127 2.55 -11.15 5.84
C ASN A 127 3.43 -12.41 5.91
N GLY A 128 2.83 -13.60 5.70
CA GLY A 128 3.59 -14.84 5.59
C GLY A 128 4.57 -14.85 4.42
N ALA A 129 4.22 -14.27 3.27
CA ALA A 129 5.12 -14.15 2.12
C ALA A 129 6.26 -13.16 2.39
N PHE A 130 5.95 -12.01 2.99
CA PHE A 130 6.93 -10.99 3.33
C PHE A 130 7.91 -11.47 4.40
N LEU A 131 7.43 -12.17 5.42
CA LEU A 131 8.27 -12.76 6.46
C LEU A 131 9.23 -13.80 5.88
N ARG A 132 8.75 -14.67 4.96
CA ARG A 132 9.62 -15.64 4.27
C ARG A 132 10.70 -14.95 3.45
N LEU A 133 10.36 -13.89 2.73
CA LEU A 133 11.34 -13.14 1.96
C LEU A 133 12.36 -12.43 2.87
N SER A 134 11.89 -11.79 3.94
CA SER A 134 12.76 -11.09 4.91
C SER A 134 13.80 -12.04 5.51
N ARG A 135 13.37 -13.27 5.86
CA ARG A 135 14.29 -14.33 6.32
C ARG A 135 15.27 -14.77 5.23
N LYS A 136 14.81 -14.94 4.00
CA LYS A 136 15.67 -15.31 2.86
C LYS A 136 16.76 -14.26 2.60
N LEU A 137 16.44 -12.99 2.79
CA LEU A 137 17.34 -11.86 2.61
C LEU A 137 18.18 -11.56 3.87
N ASN A 138 18.02 -12.33 4.96
CA ASN A 138 18.68 -12.10 6.25
C ASN A 138 18.49 -10.67 6.78
N LEU A 139 17.29 -10.11 6.60
CA LEU A 139 17.01 -8.76 7.10
C LEU A 139 16.96 -8.77 8.64
N PRO A 140 17.53 -7.75 9.30
CA PRO A 140 17.52 -7.65 10.76
C PRO A 140 16.11 -7.49 11.33
N ILE A 141 15.22 -6.85 10.56
CA ILE A 141 13.81 -6.63 10.90
C ILE A 141 12.96 -7.15 9.74
N PRO A 142 11.92 -7.97 10.01
CA PRO A 142 10.99 -8.40 8.96
C PRO A 142 10.18 -7.24 8.39
N PHE A 143 10.07 -7.20 7.06
CA PHE A 143 9.23 -6.22 6.39
C PHE A 143 7.79 -6.72 6.35
N SER A 144 6.85 -5.78 6.34
CA SER A 144 5.42 -6.00 6.18
C SER A 144 4.80 -4.83 5.42
N LEU A 145 3.53 -4.92 5.04
CA LEU A 145 2.84 -3.79 4.44
C LEU A 145 2.77 -2.60 5.40
N GLU A 146 2.63 -2.84 6.71
CA GLU A 146 2.67 -1.81 7.74
C GLU A 146 4.02 -1.08 7.76
N THR A 147 5.13 -1.82 7.64
CA THR A 147 6.47 -1.22 7.55
C THR A 147 6.58 -0.31 6.33
N ILE A 148 6.13 -0.77 5.16
CA ILE A 148 6.14 0.04 3.92
C ILE A 148 5.32 1.31 4.10
N ALA A 149 4.06 1.18 4.52
CA ALA A 149 3.15 2.32 4.68
C ALA A 149 3.71 3.36 5.67
N ARG A 150 4.23 2.90 6.82
CA ARG A 150 4.81 3.78 7.84
C ARG A 150 6.02 4.54 7.30
N VAL A 151 6.98 3.84 6.71
CA VAL A 151 8.23 4.42 6.21
C VAL A 151 7.95 5.49 5.15
N VAL A 152 7.04 5.22 4.21
CA VAL A 152 6.64 6.20 3.19
C VAL A 152 5.91 7.39 3.80
N ALA A 153 4.94 7.17 4.70
CA ALA A 153 4.23 8.25 5.35
C ALA A 153 5.18 9.18 6.11
N THR A 154 6.15 8.61 6.84
CA THR A 154 7.17 9.36 7.57
C THR A 154 8.05 10.19 6.63
N GLN A 155 8.62 9.60 5.57
CA GLN A 155 9.48 10.38 4.64
C GLN A 155 8.69 11.48 3.94
N SER A 156 7.43 11.22 3.60
CA SER A 156 6.60 12.19 2.91
C SER A 156 6.24 13.37 3.81
N MET A 157 5.95 13.11 5.08
CA MET A 157 5.78 14.15 6.09
C MET A 157 7.06 14.97 6.30
N LEU A 158 8.22 14.31 6.38
CA LEU A 158 9.51 15.00 6.50
C LEU A 158 9.81 15.88 5.28
N ARG A 159 9.50 15.41 4.07
CA ARG A 159 9.61 16.20 2.83
C ARG A 159 8.72 17.43 2.89
N LEU A 160 7.46 17.28 3.32
CA LEU A 160 6.53 18.41 3.46
C LEU A 160 7.03 19.44 4.48
N MET A 161 7.54 18.98 5.63
CA MET A 161 8.09 19.87 6.68
C MET A 161 9.38 20.58 6.25
N ALA A 162 10.13 20.01 5.29
CA ALA A 162 11.35 20.60 4.76
C ALA A 162 11.09 21.61 3.61
N MET A 163 9.85 21.73 3.12
CA MET A 163 9.50 22.74 2.11
C MET A 163 9.22 24.09 2.79
N PRO A 164 9.85 25.20 2.35
CA PRO A 164 9.55 26.53 2.89
C PRO A 164 8.08 26.90 2.62
N GLU A 165 7.43 27.50 3.62
CA GLU A 165 5.98 27.76 3.69
C GLU A 165 5.36 28.25 2.36
N HIS A 166 4.67 27.35 1.67
CA HIS A 166 3.56 27.70 0.79
C HIS A 166 2.30 27.01 1.32
N GLN A 167 1.23 27.78 1.41
CA GLN A 167 -0.05 27.43 2.05
C GLN A 167 -0.50 26.00 1.73
N PRO A 168 -0.90 25.20 2.73
CA PRO A 168 -1.37 23.86 2.47
C PRO A 168 -2.82 23.92 2.00
N ASP A 169 -3.03 23.80 0.70
CA ASP A 169 -4.33 23.48 0.10
C ASP A 169 -4.58 21.96 0.17
N PHE A 170 -4.18 21.33 1.28
CA PHE A 170 -4.14 19.87 1.44
C PHE A 170 -5.25 19.40 2.39
N SER A 171 -6.26 18.74 1.83
CA SER A 171 -7.25 17.98 2.59
C SER A 171 -6.63 16.68 3.11
N LEU A 172 -6.37 16.59 4.42
CA LEU A 172 -6.12 15.33 5.12
C LEU A 172 -7.41 14.49 5.09
N HIS A 173 -7.39 13.36 4.38
CA HIS A 173 -8.54 12.44 4.33
C HIS A 173 -8.30 11.21 5.20
N TYR A 174 -9.10 11.07 6.27
CA TYR A 174 -9.14 9.88 7.10
C TYR A 174 -9.87 8.75 6.38
N TRP A 175 -9.23 7.58 6.31
CA TRP A 175 -9.84 6.35 5.83
C TRP A 175 -10.90 5.87 6.84
N SER A 176 -12.17 5.86 6.43
CA SER A 176 -13.24 5.15 7.15
C SER A 176 -13.24 3.69 6.70
N VAL A 177 -13.05 2.78 7.66
CA VAL A 177 -13.01 1.31 7.52
C VAL A 177 -14.32 0.72 6.96
N CYS A 178 -15.36 1.53 6.81
CA CYS A 178 -16.68 1.08 6.37
C CYS A 178 -17.21 1.81 5.13
N GLY A 179 -16.38 2.22 4.16
CA GLY A 179 -16.88 2.73 2.86
C GLY A 179 -17.90 3.90 2.93
N ARG A 180 -18.07 4.52 4.11
CA ARG A 180 -18.87 5.71 4.33
C ARG A 180 -17.91 6.86 4.45
N PHE A 181 -17.87 7.65 3.39
CA PHE A 181 -17.35 9.01 3.42
C PHE A 181 -18.18 9.83 4.41
N GLU A 182 -17.68 10.02 5.62
CA GLU A 182 -18.19 11.07 6.49
C GLU A 182 -17.61 12.40 5.99
N TYR A 183 -18.50 13.28 5.53
CA TYR A 183 -18.16 14.65 5.16
C TYR A 183 -17.86 15.44 6.43
N GLU A 184 -16.63 15.91 6.59
CA GLU A 184 -16.38 17.05 7.46
C GLU A 184 -16.90 18.34 6.82
N ARG A 185 -17.49 19.13 7.70
CA ARG A 185 -18.43 20.20 7.46
C ARG A 185 -17.66 21.51 7.51
N GLU A 186 -17.15 21.98 6.38
CA GLU A 186 -16.69 23.37 6.30
C GLU A 186 -17.89 24.26 5.96
N ARG A 187 -18.45 24.82 7.05
CA ARG A 187 -19.10 26.14 7.00
C ARG A 187 -18.12 27.09 6.33
N HIS A 188 -18.56 27.89 5.37
CA HIS A 188 -18.26 29.32 5.31
C HIS A 188 -19.50 29.98 4.66
N VAL A 189 -20.14 30.83 5.47
CA VAL A 189 -21.06 31.90 5.02
C VAL A 189 -20.19 33.07 4.60
#